data_AF-A0A9E4MIE9-F1
#
_entry.id   AF-A0A9E4MIE9-F1
#
_cell.length_a   1.000
_cell.length_b   1.000
_cell.length_c   1.000
_cell.angle_alpha   90.00
_cell.angle_beta   90.00
_cell.angle_gamma   90.00
#
_symmetry.space_group_name_H-M   'P 1'
#
loop_
_entity.id
_entity.type
_entity.pdbx_description
1 polymer ?
#
loop_
_entity_poly.entity_id
_entity_poly.type
_entity_poly.pdbx_seq_one_letter_code
_entity_poly.pdbx_strand_id
1 'polypeptide(L)'
;CVAAAAALLAAAAIATVHGQPANAFRASRDHPAIAYSTGPVDNAVVDLNRRLRDGELQLAFDDRSGYLQAVLDALGIPVESQVTVFSPTSNQANLINSANPRAVYFRDDVAVAWVRGGAELEAAVQDRRQGTVFYALDQAPDGAPRFVRDDQCLACHLTWETLGVPGLQVLSTFPLTSDPNAYATGFVSDHRARIEDRWGGWYVTGRHPPFAHMGNVEVTDVEDPNATIGVPRPELASLEGLFDLAGFPSAHSDMAALLVLEHQTHMTNLITRVGWEARRILFRDHGAGGLAADDG
;
A
#
# COMPACT_ATOMS: atom_id res chain seq x y z
N CYS A 1 -17.36 0.35 52.66
CA CYS A 1 -17.94 0.10 51.32
C CYS A 1 -17.78 1.27 50.35
N VAL A 2 -17.95 2.54 50.74
CA VAL A 2 -17.88 3.69 49.82
C VAL A 2 -16.46 3.95 49.27
N ALA A 3 -15.41 3.76 50.07
CA ALA A 3 -14.01 3.99 49.64
C ALA A 3 -13.52 3.01 48.56
N ALA A 4 -14.02 1.75 48.57
CA ALA A 4 -13.65 0.74 47.58
C ALA A 4 -14.28 1.03 46.20
N ALA A 5 -15.51 1.58 46.18
CA ALA A 5 -16.19 1.96 44.95
C ALA A 5 -15.53 3.15 44.24
N ALA A 6 -15.00 4.12 45.00
CA ALA A 6 -14.29 5.28 44.45
C ALA A 6 -12.95 4.88 43.81
N ALA A 7 -12.22 3.92 44.38
CA ALA A 7 -10.96 3.42 43.83
C ALA A 7 -11.19 2.63 42.52
N LEU A 8 -12.27 1.87 42.43
CA LEU A 8 -12.66 1.14 41.21
C LEU A 8 -13.09 2.08 40.07
N LEU A 9 -13.79 3.19 40.38
CA LEU A 9 -14.16 4.19 39.39
C LEU A 9 -12.95 5.01 38.90
N ALA A 10 -11.98 5.30 39.77
CA ALA A 10 -10.73 5.95 39.38
C ALA A 10 -9.84 5.04 38.52
N ALA A 11 -9.76 3.74 38.83
CA ALA A 11 -9.04 2.76 38.02
C ALA A 11 -9.71 2.55 36.63
N ALA A 12 -11.04 2.55 36.57
CA ALA A 12 -11.78 2.50 35.32
C ALA A 12 -11.62 3.77 34.48
N ALA A 13 -11.51 4.96 35.11
CA ALA A 13 -11.27 6.22 34.41
C ALA A 13 -9.82 6.38 33.90
N ILE A 14 -8.84 5.76 34.56
CA ILE A 14 -7.43 5.77 34.11
C ILE A 14 -7.20 4.73 32.99
N ALA A 15 -7.94 3.62 33.01
CA ALA A 15 -7.92 2.60 31.96
C ALA A 15 -8.60 3.05 30.65
N THR A 16 -9.57 3.96 30.70
CA THR A 16 -10.25 4.48 29.49
C THR A 16 -9.47 5.56 28.73
N VAL A 17 -8.41 6.13 29.32
CA VAL A 17 -7.57 7.14 28.63
C VAL A 17 -6.48 6.50 27.74
N HIS A 18 -6.12 5.24 27.97
CA HIS A 18 -5.11 4.53 27.18
C HIS A 18 -5.68 3.65 26.06
N GLY A 19 -7.01 3.69 25.85
CA GLY A 19 -7.74 2.84 24.91
C GLY A 19 -8.31 3.56 23.67
N GLN A 20 -7.79 4.73 23.32
CA GLN A 20 -8.03 5.37 22.03
C GLN A 20 -6.73 5.22 21.22
N PRO A 21 -6.73 4.89 19.92
CA PRO A 21 -5.49 4.85 19.15
C PRO A 21 -4.87 6.25 19.17
N ALA A 22 -3.91 6.46 20.07
CA ALA A 22 -3.22 7.72 20.29
C ALA A 22 -2.23 8.03 19.15
N ASN A 23 -2.18 7.15 18.14
CA ASN A 23 -1.10 7.08 17.17
C ASN A 23 -1.50 7.48 15.75
N ALA A 24 -2.74 7.93 15.54
CA ALA A 24 -3.24 8.35 14.23
C ALA A 24 -3.50 9.86 14.18
N PHE A 25 -3.30 10.46 13.00
CA PHE A 25 -3.62 11.85 12.73
C PHE A 25 -5.14 12.05 12.77
N ARG A 26 -5.59 13.11 13.44
CA ARG A 26 -7.02 13.32 13.73
C ARG A 26 -7.64 14.56 13.09
N ALA A 27 -6.85 15.40 12.44
CA ALA A 27 -7.40 16.55 11.73
C ALA A 27 -7.84 16.14 10.31
N SER A 28 -8.58 17.03 9.64
CA SER A 28 -8.88 16.84 8.22
C SER A 28 -7.58 16.78 7.41
N ARG A 29 -7.54 15.89 6.40
CA ARG A 29 -6.48 15.88 5.37
C ARG A 29 -6.37 17.22 4.63
N ASP A 30 -7.47 17.98 4.62
CA ASP A 30 -7.56 19.31 4.00
C ASP A 30 -7.39 20.45 5.01
N HIS A 31 -6.82 20.16 6.19
CA HIS A 31 -6.34 21.21 7.07
C HIS A 31 -5.40 22.15 6.29
N PRO A 32 -5.48 23.49 6.43
CA PRO A 32 -4.71 24.43 5.60
C PRO A 32 -3.18 24.22 5.61
N ALA A 33 -2.63 23.68 6.70
CA ALA A 33 -1.21 23.34 6.80
C ALA A 33 -0.77 22.15 5.92
N ILE A 34 -1.72 21.33 5.46
CA ILE A 34 -1.50 20.12 4.66
C ILE A 34 -2.02 20.35 3.24
N ALA A 35 -3.29 20.77 3.12
CA ALA A 35 -3.98 20.99 1.85
C ALA A 35 -3.89 19.78 0.90
N TYR A 36 -4.18 18.57 1.40
CA TYR A 36 -3.98 17.33 0.64
C TYR A 36 -4.70 17.32 -0.72
N SER A 37 -5.95 17.79 -0.78
CA SER A 37 -6.74 17.68 -2.02
C SER A 37 -6.46 18.78 -3.04
N THR A 38 -5.96 19.95 -2.61
CA THR A 38 -5.87 21.16 -3.45
C THR A 38 -4.48 21.78 -3.51
N GLY A 39 -3.57 21.36 -2.64
CA GLY A 39 -2.21 21.88 -2.58
C GLY A 39 -1.36 21.43 -3.77
N PRO A 40 -0.26 22.13 -4.06
CA PRO A 40 0.72 21.67 -5.04
C PRO A 40 1.38 20.37 -4.56
N VAL A 41 1.66 19.49 -5.52
CA VAL A 41 2.37 18.22 -5.34
C VAL A 41 3.80 18.32 -5.88
N ASP A 42 4.76 17.71 -5.18
CA ASP A 42 6.18 17.60 -5.52
C ASP A 42 6.63 16.15 -5.27
N ASN A 43 6.60 15.35 -6.34
CA ASN A 43 6.90 13.92 -6.29
C ASN A 43 7.34 13.39 -7.68
N ALA A 44 7.78 12.13 -7.72
CA ALA A 44 8.33 11.50 -8.92
C ALA A 44 7.34 11.40 -10.10
N VAL A 45 6.04 11.25 -9.83
CA VAL A 45 5.02 11.20 -10.88
C VAL A 45 4.76 12.57 -11.49
N VAL A 46 4.84 13.64 -10.70
CA VAL A 46 4.77 15.02 -11.22
C VAL A 46 5.92 15.29 -12.19
N ASP A 47 7.13 14.83 -11.85
CA ASP A 47 8.30 14.94 -12.73
C ASP A 47 8.12 14.13 -14.02
N LEU A 48 7.68 12.88 -13.90
CA LEU A 48 7.38 12.01 -15.05
C LEU A 48 6.36 12.67 -15.99
N ASN A 49 5.21 13.11 -15.46
CA ASN A 49 4.17 13.76 -16.24
C ASN A 49 4.66 15.05 -16.92
N ARG A 50 5.54 15.83 -16.26
CA ARG A 50 6.18 17.00 -16.87
C ARG A 50 7.02 16.60 -18.08
N ARG A 51 7.91 15.62 -17.93
CA ARG A 51 8.79 15.14 -19.01
C ARG A 51 7.99 14.58 -20.19
N LEU A 52 6.88 13.88 -19.94
CA LEU A 52 5.98 13.38 -20.98
C LEU A 52 5.30 14.53 -21.73
N ARG A 53 4.76 15.52 -21.01
CA ARG A 53 4.10 16.69 -21.61
C ARG A 53 5.08 17.54 -22.42
N ASP A 54 6.29 17.70 -21.93
CA ASP A 54 7.31 18.55 -22.55
C ASP A 54 8.03 17.82 -23.72
N GLY A 55 7.70 16.54 -23.96
CA GLY A 55 8.25 15.73 -25.05
C GLY A 55 9.67 15.22 -24.81
N GLU A 56 10.18 15.36 -23.58
CA GLU A 56 11.52 14.90 -23.17
C GLU A 56 11.58 13.37 -22.97
N LEU A 57 10.42 12.74 -22.80
CA LEU A 57 10.26 11.30 -22.62
C LEU A 57 9.04 10.81 -23.41
N GLN A 58 9.13 9.60 -23.93
CA GLN A 58 8.01 8.85 -24.49
C GLN A 58 7.96 7.47 -23.85
N LEU A 59 6.77 7.00 -23.50
CA LEU A 59 6.58 5.65 -22.99
C LEU A 59 6.29 4.71 -24.15
N ALA A 60 7.11 3.68 -24.30
CA ALA A 60 6.85 2.61 -25.25
C ALA A 60 5.70 1.73 -24.75
N PHE A 61 4.76 1.41 -25.64
CA PHE A 61 3.68 0.47 -25.35
C PHE A 61 4.10 -0.95 -25.75
N ASP A 62 3.86 -1.92 -24.87
CA ASP A 62 4.04 -3.34 -25.10
C ASP A 62 2.67 -4.06 -25.17
N ASP A 63 2.49 -4.94 -26.14
CA ASP A 63 1.20 -5.61 -26.36
C ASP A 63 0.76 -6.52 -25.20
N ARG A 64 1.68 -6.90 -24.29
CA ARG A 64 1.38 -7.81 -23.17
C ARG A 64 1.20 -7.08 -21.86
N SER A 65 2.04 -6.07 -21.61
CA SER A 65 2.17 -5.37 -20.32
C SER A 65 1.79 -3.88 -20.40
N GLY A 66 1.45 -3.39 -21.59
CA GLY A 66 1.13 -1.99 -21.84
C GLY A 66 2.34 -1.11 -21.61
N TYR A 67 2.18 -0.04 -20.84
CA TYR A 67 3.25 0.88 -20.47
C TYR A 67 4.06 0.43 -19.26
N LEU A 68 3.81 -0.76 -18.68
CA LEU A 68 4.44 -1.19 -17.42
C LEU A 68 5.97 -1.05 -17.47
N GLN A 69 6.64 -1.71 -18.42
CA GLN A 69 8.10 -1.69 -18.49
C GLN A 69 8.64 -0.27 -18.66
N ALA A 70 8.05 0.52 -19.58
CA ALA A 70 8.46 1.89 -19.82
C ALA A 70 8.27 2.79 -18.59
N VAL A 71 7.21 2.57 -17.80
CA VAL A 71 6.95 3.28 -16.55
C VAL A 71 7.96 2.89 -15.46
N LEU A 72 8.25 1.59 -15.31
CA LEU A 72 9.27 1.12 -14.35
C LEU A 72 10.63 1.73 -14.67
N ASP A 73 11.04 1.72 -15.94
CA ASP A 73 12.30 2.31 -16.39
C ASP A 73 12.32 3.83 -16.16
N ALA A 74 11.23 4.53 -16.51
CA ALA A 74 11.14 5.98 -16.37
C ALA A 74 11.15 6.45 -14.90
N LEU A 75 10.57 5.66 -14.00
CA LEU A 75 10.55 5.91 -12.56
C LEU A 75 11.76 5.30 -11.84
N GLY A 76 12.61 4.54 -12.51
CA GLY A 76 13.77 3.86 -11.92
C GLY A 76 13.39 2.81 -10.87
N ILE A 77 12.28 2.11 -11.06
CA ILE A 77 11.81 1.05 -10.16
C ILE A 77 12.49 -0.27 -10.55
N PRO A 78 13.24 -0.91 -9.64
CA PRO A 78 13.91 -2.18 -9.93
C PRO A 78 12.89 -3.30 -10.12
N VAL A 79 13.02 -4.11 -11.17
CA VAL A 79 12.13 -5.25 -11.43
C VAL A 79 12.26 -6.35 -10.36
N GLU A 80 13.38 -6.36 -9.63
CA GLU A 80 13.65 -7.24 -8.50
C GLU A 80 12.77 -6.92 -7.28
N SER A 81 12.16 -5.74 -7.22
CA SER A 81 11.17 -5.38 -6.20
C SER A 81 9.81 -6.04 -6.42
N GLN A 82 9.62 -6.75 -7.54
CA GLN A 82 8.34 -7.37 -7.87
C GLN A 82 7.87 -8.27 -6.72
N VAL A 83 6.64 -8.02 -6.28
CA VAL A 83 5.87 -8.91 -5.42
C VAL A 83 4.49 -9.15 -6.04
N THR A 84 3.97 -10.35 -5.94
CA THR A 84 2.71 -10.73 -6.60
C THR A 84 1.66 -11.16 -5.58
N VAL A 85 0.46 -10.58 -5.71
CA VAL A 85 -0.69 -10.80 -4.84
C VAL A 85 -1.85 -11.37 -5.67
N PHE A 86 -2.38 -12.50 -5.22
CA PHE A 86 -3.53 -13.17 -5.84
C PHE A 86 -4.84 -12.97 -5.06
N SER A 87 -4.80 -12.38 -3.86
CA SER A 87 -6.03 -11.99 -3.17
C SER A 87 -6.72 -10.81 -3.90
N PRO A 88 -8.04 -10.87 -4.13
CA PRO A 88 -8.79 -9.85 -4.88
C PRO A 88 -9.11 -8.62 -4.03
N THR A 89 -8.09 -7.96 -3.48
CA THR A 89 -8.20 -6.78 -2.59
C THR A 89 -7.76 -5.49 -3.30
N SER A 90 -8.38 -5.16 -4.43
CA SER A 90 -8.09 -3.97 -5.25
C SER A 90 -9.33 -3.44 -5.97
N ASN A 91 -9.27 -2.22 -6.52
CA ASN A 91 -10.25 -1.70 -7.48
C ASN A 91 -10.37 -2.60 -8.73
N GLN A 92 -9.32 -3.35 -9.06
CA GLN A 92 -9.28 -4.32 -10.17
C GLN A 92 -9.51 -5.77 -9.73
N ALA A 93 -10.19 -6.00 -8.58
CA ALA A 93 -10.42 -7.32 -7.98
C ALA A 93 -10.92 -8.40 -8.95
N ASN A 94 -11.79 -8.03 -9.90
CA ASN A 94 -12.38 -8.97 -10.88
C ASN A 94 -11.34 -9.62 -11.82
N LEU A 95 -10.14 -9.06 -11.92
CA LEU A 95 -9.04 -9.62 -12.72
C LEU A 95 -8.06 -10.46 -11.91
N ILE A 96 -8.10 -10.36 -10.57
CA ILE A 96 -7.05 -10.87 -9.68
C ILE A 96 -7.47 -12.23 -9.14
N ASN A 97 -6.63 -13.24 -9.38
CA ASN A 97 -6.74 -14.58 -8.80
C ASN A 97 -5.37 -15.28 -8.84
N SER A 98 -5.27 -16.53 -8.38
CA SER A 98 -4.01 -17.28 -8.36
C SER A 98 -3.40 -17.49 -9.74
N ALA A 99 -4.22 -17.66 -10.78
CA ALA A 99 -3.77 -17.80 -12.17
C ALA A 99 -3.52 -16.45 -12.88
N ASN A 100 -3.92 -15.33 -12.27
CA ASN A 100 -3.69 -13.98 -12.79
C ASN A 100 -3.45 -12.99 -11.62
N PRO A 101 -2.30 -13.08 -10.93
CA PRO A 101 -2.04 -12.22 -9.80
C PRO A 101 -1.77 -10.78 -10.25
N ARG A 102 -2.04 -9.82 -9.35
CA ARG A 102 -1.54 -8.45 -9.49
C ARG A 102 -0.07 -8.41 -9.06
N ALA A 103 0.78 -7.75 -9.83
CA ALA A 103 2.14 -7.43 -9.44
C ALA A 103 2.22 -6.02 -8.85
N VAL A 104 3.05 -5.83 -7.84
CA VAL A 104 3.46 -4.53 -7.30
C VAL A 104 4.98 -4.44 -7.40
N TYR A 105 5.46 -3.34 -7.98
CA TYR A 105 6.87 -2.99 -8.10
C TYR A 105 7.09 -1.70 -7.32
N PHE A 106 8.21 -1.58 -6.62
CA PHE A 106 8.42 -0.44 -5.75
C PHE A 106 9.89 -0.04 -5.61
N ARG A 107 10.08 1.23 -5.30
CA ARG A 107 11.29 1.78 -4.67
C ARG A 107 10.85 2.67 -3.49
N ASP A 108 11.79 3.28 -2.81
CA ASP A 108 11.58 3.96 -1.51
C ASP A 108 10.39 4.94 -1.42
N ASP A 109 10.03 5.60 -2.52
CA ASP A 109 9.03 6.67 -2.59
C ASP A 109 7.92 6.44 -3.62
N VAL A 110 7.95 5.34 -4.39
CA VAL A 110 6.92 5.05 -5.39
C VAL A 110 6.71 3.55 -5.56
N ALA A 111 5.44 3.15 -5.58
CA ALA A 111 4.99 1.82 -5.95
C ALA A 111 4.07 1.91 -7.17
N VAL A 112 4.22 0.98 -8.12
CA VAL A 112 3.38 0.80 -9.30
C VAL A 112 2.77 -0.60 -9.26
N ALA A 113 1.47 -0.71 -9.41
CA ALA A 113 0.76 -1.97 -9.50
C ALA A 113 0.18 -2.20 -10.90
N TRP A 114 0.25 -3.46 -11.33
CA TRP A 114 -0.24 -3.91 -12.63
C TRP A 114 -0.90 -5.27 -12.50
N VAL A 115 -2.00 -5.46 -13.24
CA VAL A 115 -2.63 -6.76 -13.44
C VAL A 115 -2.85 -6.93 -14.94
N ARG A 116 -2.57 -8.14 -15.45
CA ARG A 116 -2.79 -8.45 -16.87
C ARG A 116 -4.27 -8.23 -17.23
N GLY A 117 -4.49 -7.58 -18.36
CA GLY A 117 -5.83 -7.23 -18.84
C GLY A 117 -6.47 -6.05 -18.09
N GLY A 118 -5.75 -5.44 -17.14
CA GLY A 118 -6.14 -4.20 -16.48
C GLY A 118 -6.16 -3.03 -17.45
N ALA A 119 -7.15 -2.16 -17.30
CA ALA A 119 -7.27 -0.94 -18.10
C ALA A 119 -6.25 0.14 -17.69
N GLU A 120 -5.68 0.02 -16.49
CA GLU A 120 -4.88 1.06 -15.85
C GLU A 120 -3.71 0.48 -15.06
N LEU A 121 -2.60 1.22 -15.02
CA LEU A 121 -1.57 1.10 -13.98
C LEU A 121 -1.97 1.95 -12.78
N GLU A 122 -1.87 1.38 -11.58
CA GLU A 122 -2.07 2.12 -10.32
C GLU A 122 -0.70 2.54 -9.78
N ALA A 123 -0.56 3.78 -9.30
CA ALA A 123 0.67 4.24 -8.65
C ALA A 123 0.37 4.90 -7.30
N ALA A 124 1.17 4.58 -6.30
CA ALA A 124 1.17 5.23 -5.00
C ALA A 124 2.54 5.88 -4.79
N VAL A 125 2.56 7.20 -4.62
CA VAL A 125 3.79 7.99 -4.62
C VAL A 125 3.86 8.84 -3.36
N GLN A 126 4.97 8.78 -2.65
CA GLN A 126 5.20 9.61 -1.48
C GLN A 126 5.51 11.05 -1.90
N ASP A 127 4.59 11.97 -1.59
CA ASP A 127 4.77 13.40 -1.78
C ASP A 127 5.53 14.02 -0.60
N ARG A 128 6.42 14.97 -0.91
CA ARG A 128 7.25 15.66 0.08
C ARG A 128 6.46 16.36 1.18
N ARG A 129 5.22 16.78 0.89
CA ARG A 129 4.36 17.52 1.82
C ARG A 129 3.09 16.78 2.16
N GLN A 130 2.41 16.26 1.14
CA GLN A 130 1.05 15.75 1.26
C GLN A 130 0.99 14.31 1.80
N GLY A 131 2.08 13.55 1.82
CA GLY A 131 2.01 12.12 2.13
C GLY A 131 1.80 11.30 0.86
N THR A 132 1.25 10.11 0.95
CA THR A 132 1.06 9.27 -0.25
C THR A 132 -0.06 9.83 -1.13
N VAL A 133 0.24 10.04 -2.42
CA VAL A 133 -0.71 10.45 -3.46
C VAL A 133 -0.88 9.31 -4.45
N PHE A 134 -2.14 9.07 -4.84
CA PHE A 134 -2.52 7.96 -5.71
C PHE A 134 -2.84 8.45 -7.11
N TYR A 135 -2.39 7.69 -8.10
CA TYR A 135 -2.57 7.99 -9.52
C TYR A 135 -2.96 6.73 -10.30
N ALA A 136 -3.65 6.93 -11.40
CA ALA A 136 -3.91 5.92 -12.42
C ALA A 136 -3.33 6.35 -13.77
N LEU A 137 -2.88 5.41 -14.59
CA LEU A 137 -2.45 5.64 -15.97
C LEU A 137 -3.12 4.63 -16.90
N ASP A 138 -3.89 5.14 -17.87
CA ASP A 138 -4.59 4.33 -18.87
C ASP A 138 -3.63 3.53 -19.75
N GLN A 139 -3.91 2.24 -19.93
CA GLN A 139 -3.14 1.30 -20.76
C GLN A 139 -3.61 1.32 -22.23
N ALA A 140 -3.92 2.51 -22.77
CA ALA A 140 -4.35 2.68 -24.16
C ALA A 140 -3.17 3.06 -25.08
N PRO A 141 -2.91 2.32 -26.18
CA PRO A 141 -1.75 2.56 -27.05
C PRO A 141 -1.84 3.87 -27.85
N ASP A 142 -3.06 4.31 -28.19
CA ASP A 142 -3.28 5.51 -29.02
C ASP A 142 -3.43 6.80 -28.18
N GLY A 143 -3.17 6.72 -26.88
CA GLY A 143 -3.35 7.82 -25.94
C GLY A 143 -2.10 8.70 -25.77
N ALA A 144 -2.26 9.80 -25.04
CA ALA A 144 -1.15 10.54 -24.45
C ALA A 144 -0.98 10.04 -23.00
N PRO A 145 -0.13 9.02 -22.75
CA PRO A 145 -0.05 8.37 -21.46
C PRO A 145 0.39 9.39 -20.41
N ARG A 146 -0.36 9.46 -19.31
CA ARG A 146 -0.06 10.32 -18.16
C ARG A 146 -0.73 9.74 -16.93
N PHE A 147 -0.10 9.93 -15.79
CA PHE A 147 -0.71 9.62 -14.51
C PHE A 147 -1.71 10.71 -14.13
N VAL A 148 -2.94 10.33 -13.83
CA VAL A 148 -4.00 11.21 -13.34
C VAL A 148 -4.27 10.85 -11.89
N ARG A 149 -4.35 11.87 -11.02
CA ARG A 149 -4.62 11.66 -9.59
C ARG A 149 -6.00 11.02 -9.42
N ASP A 150 -6.07 9.97 -8.62
CA ASP A 150 -7.31 9.28 -8.29
C ASP A 150 -7.51 9.21 -6.77
N ASP A 151 -8.48 9.98 -6.27
CA ASP A 151 -8.81 10.02 -4.86
C ASP A 151 -9.75 8.86 -4.44
N GLN A 152 -10.25 8.02 -5.36
CA GLN A 152 -11.02 6.82 -5.01
C GLN A 152 -10.20 5.85 -4.17
N CYS A 153 -8.88 5.78 -4.41
CA CYS A 153 -7.95 4.96 -3.62
C CYS A 153 -8.00 5.29 -2.12
N LEU A 154 -8.34 6.53 -1.75
CA LEU A 154 -8.39 6.97 -0.35
C LEU A 154 -9.53 6.32 0.44
N ALA A 155 -10.53 5.74 -0.22
CA ALA A 155 -11.54 4.94 0.46
C ALA A 155 -10.93 3.76 1.24
N CYS A 156 -9.81 3.22 0.73
CA CYS A 156 -9.07 2.12 1.35
C CYS A 156 -7.74 2.56 1.96
N HIS A 157 -7.14 3.65 1.44
CA HIS A 157 -5.78 4.10 1.80
C HIS A 157 -5.72 5.29 2.77
N LEU A 158 -6.87 5.76 3.28
CA LEU A 158 -6.94 6.73 4.36
C LEU A 158 -7.80 6.16 5.49
N THR A 159 -7.18 5.36 6.36
CA THR A 159 -7.86 4.63 7.42
C THR A 159 -7.10 4.76 8.74
N TRP A 160 -7.63 4.15 9.80
CA TRP A 160 -6.90 4.06 11.07
C TRP A 160 -5.64 3.21 10.95
N GLU A 161 -5.63 2.23 10.04
CA GLU A 161 -4.49 1.33 9.80
C GLU A 161 -3.33 2.06 9.12
N THR A 162 -3.64 3.07 8.30
CA THR A 162 -2.65 3.99 7.73
C THR A 162 -2.33 5.17 8.66
N LEU A 163 -2.65 5.06 9.95
CA LEU A 163 -2.40 6.09 10.98
C LEU A 163 -3.15 7.42 10.71
N GLY A 164 -4.32 7.37 10.08
CA GLY A 164 -5.14 8.55 9.79
C GLY A 164 -4.53 9.49 8.74
N VAL A 165 -3.58 8.99 7.94
CA VAL A 165 -2.99 9.71 6.81
C VAL A 165 -3.12 8.90 5.51
N PRO A 166 -3.13 9.55 4.33
CA PRO A 166 -3.03 8.86 3.05
C PRO A 166 -1.75 8.05 3.03
N GLY A 167 -1.89 6.74 2.90
CA GLY A 167 -0.79 5.82 3.20
C GLY A 167 -0.90 4.47 2.53
N LEU A 168 0.19 3.72 2.63
CA LEU A 168 0.31 2.39 2.07
C LEU A 168 -0.22 1.35 3.07
N GLN A 169 -0.67 0.21 2.57
CA GLN A 169 -1.01 -0.93 3.40
C GLN A 169 -0.75 -2.24 2.65
N VAL A 170 -0.24 -3.24 3.36
CA VAL A 170 -0.15 -4.62 2.90
C VAL A 170 -1.17 -5.41 3.70
N LEU A 171 -2.03 -6.16 3.01
CA LEU A 171 -3.01 -7.04 3.65
C LEU A 171 -2.50 -8.47 3.63
N SER A 172 -2.50 -9.13 4.78
CA SER A 172 -2.41 -10.58 4.88
C SER A 172 -3.85 -11.11 4.96
N THR A 173 -4.32 -11.74 3.90
CA THR A 173 -5.67 -12.28 3.82
C THR A 173 -5.70 -13.74 4.25
N PHE A 174 -6.71 -14.13 5.00
CA PHE A 174 -7.01 -15.54 5.19
C PHE A 174 -7.28 -16.18 3.84
N PRO A 175 -6.95 -17.48 3.68
CA PRO A 175 -7.23 -18.19 2.46
C PRO A 175 -8.71 -18.08 2.07
N LEU A 176 -8.96 -17.78 0.79
CA LEU A 176 -10.28 -17.58 0.24
C LEU A 176 -10.74 -18.83 -0.49
N THR A 177 -12.04 -19.14 -0.37
CA THR A 177 -12.70 -20.19 -1.15
C THR A 177 -12.77 -19.81 -2.63
N SER A 178 -12.98 -20.78 -3.52
CA SER A 178 -13.23 -20.52 -4.95
C SER A 178 -14.64 -19.92 -5.24
N ASP A 179 -15.40 -19.56 -4.21
CA ASP A 179 -16.71 -18.91 -4.37
C ASP A 179 -16.50 -17.47 -4.85
N PRO A 180 -17.06 -17.07 -6.01
CA PRO A 180 -16.93 -15.71 -6.53
C PRO A 180 -17.56 -14.64 -5.61
N ASN A 181 -18.37 -15.03 -4.61
CA ASN A 181 -18.94 -14.13 -3.61
C ASN A 181 -18.19 -14.17 -2.26
N ALA A 182 -17.10 -14.95 -2.14
CA ALA A 182 -16.32 -15.00 -0.92
C ALA A 182 -15.69 -13.64 -0.62
N TYR A 183 -15.86 -13.16 0.61
CA TYR A 183 -15.28 -11.89 1.03
C TYR A 183 -13.86 -12.08 1.56
N ALA A 184 -12.89 -11.36 0.98
CA ALA A 184 -11.53 -11.30 1.46
C ALA A 184 -11.49 -10.80 2.91
N THR A 185 -11.18 -11.69 3.85
CA THR A 185 -11.00 -11.35 5.26
C THR A 185 -9.52 -11.43 5.58
N GLY A 186 -9.01 -10.49 6.36
CA GLY A 186 -7.59 -10.42 6.70
C GLY A 186 -7.28 -9.32 7.69
N PHE A 187 -6.02 -8.97 7.77
CA PHE A 187 -5.51 -7.88 8.59
C PHE A 187 -4.34 -7.19 7.89
N VAL A 188 -4.08 -5.95 8.31
CA VAL A 188 -2.90 -5.21 7.85
C VAL A 188 -1.67 -5.84 8.45
N SER A 189 -0.71 -6.16 7.59
CA SER A 189 0.59 -6.72 7.95
C SER A 189 1.67 -5.68 7.70
N ASP A 190 2.61 -5.57 8.63
CA ASP A 190 3.80 -4.76 8.49
C ASP A 190 4.99 -5.44 9.19
N HIS A 191 6.14 -4.78 9.24
CA HIS A 191 7.35 -5.34 9.84
C HIS A 191 7.23 -5.74 11.33
N ARG A 192 6.17 -5.35 12.04
CA ARG A 192 5.90 -5.70 13.44
C ARG A 192 5.07 -6.99 13.57
N ALA A 193 4.38 -7.40 12.51
CA ALA A 193 3.60 -8.65 12.50
C ALA A 193 4.54 -9.86 12.64
N ARG A 194 4.08 -10.94 13.27
CA ARG A 194 4.86 -12.18 13.31
C ARG A 194 4.96 -12.77 11.91
N ILE A 195 6.09 -13.35 11.52
CA ILE A 195 6.30 -13.88 10.17
C ILE A 195 5.21 -14.93 9.81
N GLU A 196 4.80 -15.74 10.79
CA GLU A 196 3.75 -16.74 10.63
C GLU A 196 2.36 -16.20 10.27
N ASP A 197 2.12 -14.91 10.54
CA ASP A 197 0.86 -14.22 10.26
C ASP A 197 0.92 -13.45 8.92
N ARG A 198 2.05 -13.46 8.20
CA ARG A 198 2.25 -12.62 7.01
C ARG A 198 1.94 -13.31 5.68
N TRP A 199 1.66 -12.47 4.69
CA TRP A 199 1.61 -12.77 3.26
C TRP A 199 0.45 -13.67 2.80
N GLY A 200 -0.60 -13.80 3.59
CA GLY A 200 -1.82 -14.47 3.13
C GLY A 200 -2.36 -13.79 1.88
N GLY A 201 -2.63 -14.55 0.82
CA GLY A 201 -3.02 -13.99 -0.49
C GLY A 201 -1.86 -13.59 -1.41
N TRP A 202 -0.60 -13.78 -0.99
CA TRP A 202 0.59 -13.45 -1.78
C TRP A 202 1.37 -14.70 -2.16
N TYR A 203 2.03 -14.63 -3.33
CA TYR A 203 3.10 -15.58 -3.62
C TYR A 203 4.39 -15.15 -2.92
N VAL A 204 5.09 -16.13 -2.36
CA VAL A 204 6.35 -15.97 -1.63
C VAL A 204 7.36 -16.92 -2.26
N THR A 205 8.38 -16.36 -2.89
CA THR A 205 9.49 -17.10 -3.48
C THR A 205 10.80 -16.78 -2.77
N GLY A 206 11.85 -17.54 -3.08
CA GLY A 206 13.20 -17.31 -2.57
C GLY A 206 13.60 -18.33 -1.52
N ARG A 207 14.91 -18.47 -1.32
CA ARG A 207 15.49 -19.49 -0.42
C ARG A 207 15.35 -19.07 1.04
N HIS A 208 14.67 -19.89 1.84
CA HIS A 208 14.55 -19.70 3.28
C HIS A 208 14.43 -21.04 4.02
N PRO A 209 14.78 -21.10 5.33
CA PRO A 209 14.48 -22.27 6.16
C PRO A 209 12.96 -22.54 6.20
N PRO A 210 12.52 -23.78 6.38
CA PRO A 210 11.09 -24.08 6.51
C PRO A 210 10.54 -23.45 7.80
N PHE A 211 9.75 -22.39 7.66
CA PHE A 211 8.98 -21.78 8.73
C PHE A 211 7.55 -21.50 8.25
N ALA A 212 6.63 -21.36 9.20
CA ALA A 212 5.23 -21.07 8.90
C ALA A 212 5.07 -19.63 8.41
N HIS A 213 4.27 -19.44 7.36
CA HIS A 213 3.73 -18.16 6.89
C HIS A 213 2.39 -18.42 6.15
N MET A 214 1.62 -17.37 5.87
CA MET A 214 0.31 -17.49 5.23
C MET A 214 0.35 -17.43 3.70
N GLY A 215 1.47 -16.99 3.10
CA GLY A 215 1.65 -16.99 1.64
C GLY A 215 1.72 -18.37 0.99
N ASN A 216 1.53 -18.40 -0.34
CA ASN A 216 1.44 -19.61 -1.16
C ASN A 216 0.26 -20.53 -0.80
N VAL A 217 -0.82 -19.97 -0.21
CA VAL A 217 -2.01 -20.73 0.18
C VAL A 217 -3.24 -20.14 -0.50
N GLU A 218 -3.90 -20.97 -1.29
CA GLU A 218 -5.24 -20.74 -1.78
C GLU A 218 -6.16 -21.80 -1.15
N VAL A 219 -7.37 -21.43 -0.69
CA VAL A 219 -8.38 -22.45 -0.32
C VAL A 219 -9.24 -22.69 -1.55
N THR A 220 -8.74 -23.43 -2.53
CA THR A 220 -9.61 -23.88 -3.64
C THR A 220 -10.51 -25.04 -3.22
N ASP A 221 -10.14 -25.77 -2.17
CA ASP A 221 -10.88 -26.90 -1.62
C ASP A 221 -10.79 -26.88 -0.08
N VAL A 222 -11.94 -26.77 0.60
CA VAL A 222 -12.01 -26.72 2.07
C VAL A 222 -11.66 -28.07 2.72
N GLU A 223 -11.63 -29.14 1.94
CA GLU A 223 -11.22 -30.47 2.38
C GLU A 223 -9.71 -30.73 2.13
N ASP A 224 -8.97 -29.82 1.49
CA ASP A 224 -7.52 -29.97 1.27
C ASP A 224 -6.75 -29.78 2.59
N PRO A 225 -6.10 -30.84 3.13
CA PRO A 225 -5.31 -30.73 4.36
C PRO A 225 -4.11 -29.77 4.25
N ASN A 226 -3.67 -29.41 3.04
CA ASN A 226 -2.58 -28.46 2.82
C ASN A 226 -3.02 -26.99 2.93
N ALA A 227 -4.32 -26.72 2.90
CA ALA A 227 -4.89 -25.38 3.05
C ALA A 227 -4.96 -24.92 4.53
N THR A 228 -3.99 -25.36 5.33
CA THR A 228 -3.93 -25.15 6.78
C THR A 228 -2.96 -24.02 7.10
N ILE A 229 -3.45 -22.93 7.70
CA ILE A 229 -2.62 -21.83 8.21
C ILE A 229 -1.68 -22.34 9.32
N GLY A 230 -0.47 -21.79 9.40
CA GLY A 230 0.47 -22.08 10.49
C GLY A 230 1.33 -23.33 10.28
N VAL A 231 1.28 -23.94 9.10
CA VAL A 231 2.19 -25.03 8.70
C VAL A 231 3.39 -24.47 7.94
N PRO A 232 4.63 -24.94 8.18
CA PRO A 232 5.79 -24.57 7.37
C PRO A 232 5.57 -24.87 5.89
N ARG A 233 5.95 -23.92 5.03
CA ARG A 233 5.77 -24.06 3.58
C ARG A 233 7.04 -24.60 2.92
N PRO A 234 6.88 -25.49 1.93
CA PRO A 234 7.97 -25.77 1.00
C PRO A 234 8.42 -24.48 0.32
N GLU A 235 9.72 -24.38 0.10
CA GLU A 235 10.31 -23.30 -0.66
C GLU A 235 9.76 -23.30 -2.10
N LEU A 236 9.33 -22.13 -2.58
CA LEU A 236 9.14 -21.89 -4.01
C LEU A 236 10.37 -21.16 -4.55
N ALA A 237 11.11 -21.81 -5.44
CA ALA A 237 12.28 -21.20 -6.06
C ALA A 237 11.90 -19.97 -6.92
N SER A 238 10.74 -20.03 -7.56
CA SER A 238 10.24 -19.01 -8.48
C SER A 238 8.75 -19.23 -8.80
N LEU A 239 8.16 -18.40 -9.66
CA LEU A 239 6.75 -18.42 -10.03
C LEU A 239 6.44 -19.31 -11.25
N GLU A 240 7.46 -19.91 -11.89
CA GLU A 240 7.31 -20.80 -13.03
C GLU A 240 6.38 -21.97 -12.71
N GLY A 241 5.41 -22.20 -13.60
CA GLY A 241 4.45 -23.29 -13.45
C GLY A 241 3.27 -23.00 -12.51
N LEU A 242 3.27 -21.85 -11.82
CA LEU A 242 2.11 -21.41 -11.03
C LEU A 242 1.07 -20.69 -11.89
N PHE A 243 1.51 -19.85 -12.83
CA PHE A 243 0.66 -19.14 -13.79
C PHE A 243 1.46 -18.71 -15.04
N ASP A 244 0.79 -18.12 -16.03
CA ASP A 244 1.46 -17.58 -17.22
C ASP A 244 2.24 -16.27 -16.90
N LEU A 245 3.57 -16.35 -16.96
CA LEU A 245 4.47 -15.24 -16.66
C LEU A 245 4.63 -14.24 -17.83
N ALA A 246 4.01 -14.46 -18.98
CA ALA A 246 4.20 -13.59 -20.14
C ALA A 246 3.85 -12.12 -19.83
N GLY A 247 4.81 -11.20 -19.83
CA GLY A 247 4.59 -9.78 -19.53
C GLY A 247 4.86 -9.38 -18.07
N PHE A 248 5.14 -10.33 -17.18
CA PHE A 248 5.77 -10.04 -15.89
C PHE A 248 7.29 -9.85 -16.12
N PRO A 249 7.90 -8.73 -15.70
CA PRO A 249 9.34 -8.49 -15.85
C PRO A 249 10.22 -9.44 -15.03
N SER A 250 9.68 -10.04 -13.96
CA SER A 250 10.38 -11.00 -13.10
C SER A 250 9.57 -12.28 -12.90
N ALA A 251 10.26 -13.40 -12.73
CA ALA A 251 9.66 -14.68 -12.33
C ALA A 251 9.60 -14.87 -10.80
N HIS A 252 9.81 -13.80 -10.04
CA HIS A 252 9.93 -13.86 -8.58
C HIS A 252 8.92 -12.94 -7.87
N SER A 253 8.59 -13.33 -6.66
CA SER A 253 7.93 -12.53 -5.62
C SER A 253 8.72 -12.77 -4.34
N ASP A 254 9.94 -12.23 -4.29
CA ASP A 254 10.95 -12.65 -3.33
C ASP A 254 10.57 -12.22 -1.90
N MET A 255 10.81 -13.11 -0.94
CA MET A 255 10.57 -12.85 0.47
C MET A 255 11.27 -11.59 0.98
N ALA A 256 12.49 -11.31 0.53
CA ALA A 256 13.21 -10.09 0.90
C ALA A 256 12.48 -8.84 0.39
N ALA A 257 11.94 -8.88 -0.83
CA ALA A 257 11.14 -7.78 -1.37
C ALA A 257 9.85 -7.57 -0.55
N LEU A 258 9.15 -8.65 -0.18
CA LEU A 258 7.98 -8.56 0.71
C LEU A 258 8.31 -7.94 2.08
N LEU A 259 9.42 -8.36 2.69
CA LEU A 259 9.88 -7.80 3.97
C LEU A 259 10.21 -6.30 3.85
N VAL A 260 10.85 -5.89 2.75
CA VAL A 260 11.14 -4.46 2.49
C VAL A 260 9.84 -3.68 2.27
N LEU A 261 8.90 -4.21 1.48
CA LEU A 261 7.62 -3.54 1.22
C LEU A 261 6.84 -3.32 2.52
N GLU A 262 6.73 -4.35 3.37
CA GLU A 262 6.05 -4.25 4.67
C GLU A 262 6.77 -3.27 5.62
N HIS A 263 8.10 -3.21 5.56
CA HIS A 263 8.85 -2.24 6.31
C HIS A 263 8.56 -0.80 5.84
N GLN A 264 8.70 -0.55 4.53
CA GLN A 264 8.47 0.75 3.91
C GLN A 264 7.05 1.24 4.14
N THR A 265 6.05 0.36 4.02
CA THR A 265 4.64 0.68 4.23
C THR A 265 4.38 1.37 5.56
N HIS A 266 4.83 0.77 6.67
CA HIS A 266 4.62 1.36 7.99
C HIS A 266 5.46 2.63 8.19
N MET A 267 6.71 2.62 7.73
CA MET A 267 7.62 3.76 7.87
C MET A 267 7.13 5.00 7.11
N THR A 268 6.64 4.83 5.88
CA THR A 268 6.07 5.91 5.06
C THR A 268 4.84 6.54 5.74
N ASN A 269 3.97 5.71 6.33
CA ASN A 269 2.81 6.21 7.07
C ASN A 269 3.23 6.99 8.32
N LEU A 270 4.21 6.50 9.08
CA LEU A 270 4.76 7.20 10.24
C LEU A 270 5.40 8.55 9.87
N ILE A 271 6.24 8.57 8.83
CA ILE A 271 6.91 9.79 8.35
C ILE A 271 5.85 10.83 7.94
N THR A 272 4.84 10.41 7.19
CA THR A 272 3.73 11.27 6.78
C THR A 272 3.00 11.83 7.98
N ARG A 273 2.60 10.97 8.93
CA ARG A 273 1.88 11.38 10.14
C ARG A 273 2.67 12.40 10.96
N VAL A 274 3.95 12.14 11.22
CA VAL A 274 4.82 13.05 11.98
C VAL A 274 4.99 14.37 11.23
N GLY A 275 5.19 14.32 9.92
CA GLY A 275 5.28 15.53 9.09
C GLY A 275 4.00 16.36 9.10
N TRP A 276 2.84 15.73 9.05
CA TRP A 276 1.53 16.40 9.15
C TRP A 276 1.31 17.06 10.51
N GLU A 277 1.60 16.36 11.62
CA GLU A 277 1.49 16.93 12.96
C GLU A 277 2.44 18.12 13.15
N ALA A 278 3.69 18.01 12.69
CA ALA A 278 4.65 19.11 12.76
C ALA A 278 4.16 20.34 11.99
N ARG A 279 3.67 20.17 10.76
CA ARG A 279 3.13 21.27 9.95
C ARG A 279 1.92 21.94 10.60
N ARG A 280 1.04 21.15 11.21
CA ARG A 280 -0.13 21.67 11.92
C ARG A 280 0.28 22.51 13.13
N ILE A 281 1.27 22.07 13.92
CA ILE A 281 1.79 22.82 15.06
C ILE A 281 2.40 24.14 14.58
N LEU A 282 3.29 24.09 13.58
CA LEU A 282 3.92 25.29 13.00
C LEU A 282 2.88 26.26 12.46
N PHE A 283 1.85 25.77 11.76
CA PHE A 283 0.77 26.61 11.24
C PHE A 283 0.02 27.33 12.36
N ARG A 284 -0.28 26.66 13.47
CA ARG A 284 -0.92 27.27 14.63
C ARG A 284 -0.03 28.36 15.24
N ASP A 285 1.25 28.08 15.41
CA ASP A 285 2.18 28.99 16.08
C ASP A 285 2.44 30.24 15.22
N HIS A 286 2.52 30.10 13.89
CA HIS A 286 2.60 31.22 12.95
C HIS A 286 1.27 31.98 12.80
N GLY A 287 0.12 31.29 12.93
CA GLY A 287 -1.20 31.93 12.91
C GLY A 287 -1.55 32.70 14.19
N ALA A 288 -1.03 32.28 15.34
CA ALA A 288 -1.22 32.96 16.62
C ALA A 288 -0.29 34.17 16.82
N GLY A 289 0.83 34.25 16.10
CA GLY A 289 1.77 35.37 16.15
C GLY A 289 1.37 36.60 15.31
N GLY A 290 0.38 36.48 14.42
CA GLY A 290 -0.04 37.55 13.51
C GLY A 290 -1.13 38.50 14.04
N LEU A 291 -1.64 38.27 15.25
CA LEU A 291 -2.72 39.08 15.86
C LEU A 291 -2.26 39.91 17.06
N ALA A 292 -0.96 39.99 17.35
CA ALA A 292 -0.42 40.69 18.51
C ALA A 292 0.60 41.79 18.18
N ALA A 293 0.66 42.24 16.92
CA ALA A 293 1.59 43.29 16.50
C ALA A 293 0.98 44.20 15.43
N ASP A 294 -0.12 44.88 15.76
CA ASP A 294 -0.45 46.17 15.15
C ASP A 294 -1.40 46.94 16.09
N ASP A 295 -0.86 47.43 17.20
CA ASP A 295 -1.43 48.49 18.04
C ASP A 295 -0.24 49.25 18.65
N GLY A 296 0.32 50.19 17.89
CA GLY A 296 1.43 51.04 18.34
C GLY A 296 1.94 52.01 17.28
#